data_AF-A0A354HJ92-F1
#
_entry.id   AF-A0A354HJ92-F1
#
_cell.length_a   1.000
_cell.length_b   1.000
_cell.length_c   1.000
_cell.angle_alpha   90.00
_cell.angle_beta   90.00
_cell.angle_gamma   90.00
#
_symmetry.space_group_name_H-M   'P 1'
#
loop_
_entity.id
_entity.type
_entity.pdbx_description
1 polymer ?
#
loop_
_entity_poly.entity_id
_entity_poly.type
_entity_poly.pdbx_seq_one_letter_code
_entity_poly.pdbx_strand_id
1 'polypeptide(L)'
;ISINGYNIAPYDLENEAVSVLTTEDMKGKKALSEYISQQIAANRDESDQIKKELDYYKSMSESYQEELDMIKASGVADKKAAEFEKKIGECEHYIGILAPELNEYSEKIAALEQKLQDIEE
;
A
#
# COMPACT_ATOMS: atom_id res chain seq x y z
N ILE A 1 -50.29 16.69 -32.76
CA ILE A 1 -50.36 16.99 -34.21
C ILE A 1 -50.26 15.65 -34.93
N SER A 2 -51.30 15.24 -35.67
CA SER A 2 -51.33 13.95 -36.39
C SER A 2 -51.03 14.20 -37.86
N ILE A 3 -50.03 13.51 -38.40
CA ILE A 3 -49.72 13.50 -39.83
C ILE A 3 -49.61 12.01 -40.22
N ASN A 4 -50.45 11.57 -41.15
CA ASN A 4 -50.40 10.26 -41.84
C ASN A 4 -50.62 8.98 -41.01
N GLY A 5 -51.55 8.96 -40.05
CA GLY A 5 -52.17 7.70 -39.59
C GLY A 5 -51.27 6.70 -38.86
N TYR A 6 -49.99 7.01 -38.64
CA TYR A 6 -49.15 6.30 -37.69
C TYR A 6 -49.38 6.91 -36.32
N ASN A 7 -49.98 6.13 -35.43
CA ASN A 7 -50.04 6.44 -34.02
C ASN A 7 -48.62 6.23 -33.46
N ILE A 8 -47.77 7.24 -33.58
CA ILE A 8 -46.46 7.23 -32.95
C ILE A 8 -46.76 7.41 -31.46
N ALA A 9 -46.78 6.30 -30.71
CA ALA A 9 -46.69 6.37 -29.27
C ALA A 9 -45.49 7.27 -28.95
N PRO A 10 -45.61 8.24 -28.01
CA PRO A 10 -44.46 9.03 -27.62
C PRO A 10 -43.37 8.04 -27.18
N TYR A 11 -42.34 7.90 -28.01
CA TYR A 11 -41.13 7.22 -27.60
C TYR A 11 -40.59 8.06 -26.44
N ASP A 12 -40.59 7.48 -25.24
CA ASP A 12 -39.98 8.04 -24.04
C ASP A 12 -38.49 8.27 -24.30
N LEU A 13 -38.16 9.41 -24.91
CA LEU A 13 -36.81 9.91 -25.10
C LEU A 13 -36.08 10.15 -23.76
N GLU A 14 -36.80 10.08 -22.63
CA GLU A 14 -36.25 10.18 -21.29
C GLU A 14 -35.56 8.88 -20.82
N ASN A 15 -35.84 7.72 -21.44
CA ASN A 15 -35.30 6.43 -20.97
C ASN A 15 -33.95 6.07 -21.62
N GLU A 16 -33.72 6.52 -22.86
CA GLU A 16 -32.47 6.24 -23.60
C GLU A 16 -31.31 7.05 -23.04
N ALA A 17 -31.54 8.33 -22.70
CA ALA A 17 -30.55 9.20 -22.07
C ALA A 17 -30.11 8.70 -20.68
N VAL A 18 -31.07 8.19 -19.87
CA VAL A 18 -30.78 7.59 -18.56
C VAL A 18 -29.99 6.28 -18.70
N SER A 19 -30.27 5.45 -19.70
CA SER A 19 -29.51 4.20 -19.94
C SER A 19 -28.08 4.43 -20.47
N VAL A 20 -27.86 5.47 -21.25
CA VAL A 20 -26.54 5.81 -21.81
C VAL A 20 -25.66 6.50 -20.76
N LEU A 21 -26.22 7.44 -19.98
CA LEU A 21 -25.53 8.06 -18.84
C LEU A 21 -25.09 7.00 -17.81
N THR A 22 -25.97 6.04 -17.50
CA THR A 22 -25.63 4.97 -16.55
C THR A 22 -24.56 4.01 -17.07
N THR A 23 -24.52 3.69 -18.37
CA THR A 23 -23.54 2.73 -18.91
C THR A 23 -22.14 3.30 -19.11
N GLU A 24 -22.00 4.57 -19.47
CA GLU A 24 -20.70 5.25 -19.55
C GLU A 24 -20.14 5.55 -18.15
N ASP A 25 -20.98 6.01 -17.22
CA ASP A 25 -20.59 6.26 -15.83
C ASP A 25 -20.18 4.96 -15.11
N MET A 26 -20.91 3.84 -15.33
CA MET A 26 -20.52 2.53 -14.79
C MET A 26 -19.19 2.04 -15.35
N LYS A 27 -18.89 2.29 -16.64
CA LYS A 27 -17.59 1.95 -17.24
C LYS A 27 -16.46 2.78 -16.64
N GLY A 28 -16.69 4.07 -16.41
CA GLY A 28 -15.73 4.97 -15.76
C GLY A 28 -15.42 4.57 -14.32
N LYS A 29 -16.46 4.31 -13.51
CA LYS A 29 -16.30 3.80 -12.13
C LYS A 29 -15.54 2.49 -12.09
N LYS A 30 -15.86 1.54 -12.97
CA LYS A 30 -15.19 0.24 -13.05
C LYS A 30 -13.71 0.37 -13.42
N ALA A 31 -13.37 1.19 -14.42
CA ALA A 31 -11.97 1.40 -14.79
C ALA A 31 -11.18 2.04 -13.64
N LEU A 32 -11.81 2.96 -12.89
CA LEU A 32 -11.19 3.62 -11.75
C LEU A 32 -10.99 2.65 -10.57
N SER A 33 -11.97 1.80 -10.25
CA SER A 33 -11.85 0.81 -9.16
C SER A 33 -10.80 -0.26 -9.48
N GLU A 34 -10.70 -0.71 -10.74
CA GLU A 34 -9.64 -1.62 -11.19
C GLU A 34 -8.25 -0.99 -11.05
N TYR A 35 -8.09 0.28 -11.45
CA TYR A 35 -6.84 1.02 -11.28
C TYR A 35 -6.43 1.17 -9.81
N ILE A 36 -7.37 1.58 -8.94
CA ILE A 36 -7.10 1.72 -7.50
C ILE A 36 -6.74 0.38 -6.87
N SER A 37 -7.43 -0.71 -7.24
CA SER A 37 -7.13 -2.06 -6.77
C SER A 37 -5.70 -2.50 -7.14
N GLN A 38 -5.26 -2.18 -8.37
CA GLN A 38 -3.88 -2.45 -8.79
C GLN A 38 -2.86 -1.66 -7.97
N GLN A 39 -3.15 -0.38 -7.65
CA GLN A 39 -2.28 0.44 -6.81
C GLN A 39 -2.21 -0.11 -5.38
N ILE A 40 -3.33 -0.58 -4.82
CA ILE A 40 -3.35 -1.22 -3.49
C ILE A 40 -2.47 -2.47 -3.50
N ALA A 41 -2.60 -3.32 -4.53
CA ALA A 41 -1.78 -4.52 -4.66
C ALA A 41 -0.29 -4.20 -4.74
N ALA A 42 0.11 -3.26 -5.58
CA ALA A 42 1.52 -2.84 -5.70
C ALA A 42 2.09 -2.30 -4.38
N ASN A 43 1.36 -1.41 -3.69
CA ASN A 43 1.80 -0.88 -2.40
C ASN A 43 1.88 -1.97 -1.31
N ARG A 44 1.01 -2.99 -1.36
CA ARG A 44 1.08 -4.14 -0.44
C ARG A 44 2.33 -4.98 -0.69
N ASP A 45 2.67 -5.23 -1.95
CA ASP A 45 3.88 -5.96 -2.32
C ASP A 45 5.14 -5.23 -1.85
N GLU A 46 5.22 -3.91 -2.05
CA GLU A 46 6.33 -3.07 -1.57
C GLU A 46 6.41 -3.05 -0.04
N SER A 47 5.28 -2.87 0.65
CA SER A 47 5.17 -2.95 2.10
C SER A 47 5.64 -4.31 2.64
N ASP A 48 5.27 -5.42 2.01
CA ASP A 48 5.69 -6.75 2.41
C ASP A 48 7.20 -6.98 2.23
N GLN A 49 7.80 -6.38 1.19
CA GLN A 49 9.25 -6.42 1.01
C GLN A 49 9.96 -5.62 2.10
N ILE A 50 9.55 -4.37 2.34
CA ILE A 50 10.12 -3.51 3.38
C ILE A 50 10.01 -4.17 4.75
N LYS A 51 8.87 -4.80 5.05
CA LYS A 51 8.67 -5.53 6.31
C LYS A 51 9.67 -6.68 6.48
N LYS A 52 9.94 -7.46 5.42
CA LYS A 52 10.95 -8.54 5.47
C LYS A 52 12.35 -7.99 5.73
N GLU A 53 12.70 -6.87 5.08
CA GLU A 53 14.00 -6.20 5.30
C GLU A 53 14.11 -5.67 6.73
N LEU A 54 13.04 -5.05 7.25
CA LEU A 54 12.95 -4.56 8.62
C LEU A 54 13.14 -5.70 9.64
N ASP A 55 12.46 -6.83 9.44
CA ASP A 55 12.58 -8.00 10.32
C ASP A 55 13.98 -8.61 10.27
N TYR A 56 14.62 -8.61 9.08
CA TYR A 56 16.01 -9.02 8.92
C TYR A 56 16.97 -8.15 9.74
N TYR A 57 16.89 -6.83 9.62
CA TYR A 57 17.78 -5.92 10.36
C TYR A 57 17.55 -5.97 11.87
N LYS A 58 16.31 -6.15 12.32
CA LYS A 58 16.01 -6.38 13.75
C LYS A 58 16.67 -7.65 14.27
N SER A 59 16.47 -8.75 13.57
CA SER A 59 17.05 -10.06 13.95
C SER A 59 18.59 -10.00 13.96
N MET A 60 19.19 -9.32 12.98
CA MET A 60 20.64 -9.16 12.90
C MET A 60 21.17 -8.27 14.04
N SER A 61 20.48 -7.18 14.36
CA SER A 61 20.82 -6.31 15.48
C SER A 61 20.77 -7.05 16.82
N GLU A 62 19.74 -7.88 17.04
CA GLU A 62 19.60 -8.72 18.23
C GLU A 62 20.76 -9.71 18.34
N SER A 63 21.11 -10.40 17.25
CA SER A 63 22.25 -11.32 17.22
C SER A 63 23.58 -10.62 17.53
N TYR A 64 23.80 -9.42 17.00
CA TYR A 64 25.00 -8.63 17.32
C TYR A 64 25.03 -8.15 18.76
N GLN A 65 23.87 -7.83 19.35
CA GLN A 65 23.76 -7.48 20.76
C GLN A 65 24.14 -8.67 21.66
N GLU A 66 23.67 -9.87 21.34
CA GLU A 66 24.06 -11.09 22.07
C GLU A 66 25.57 -11.33 22.03
N GLU A 67 26.19 -11.22 20.84
CA GLU A 67 27.64 -11.35 20.71
C GLU A 67 28.41 -10.28 21.50
N LEU A 68 27.94 -9.03 21.47
CA LEU A 68 28.52 -7.93 22.23
C LEU A 68 28.47 -8.20 23.74
N ASP A 69 27.35 -8.71 24.24
CA ASP A 69 27.17 -9.03 25.66
C ASP A 69 28.11 -10.16 26.11
N MET A 70 28.29 -11.19 25.29
CA MET A 70 29.27 -12.25 25.57
C MET A 70 30.71 -11.71 25.62
N ILE A 71 31.08 -10.82 24.68
CA ILE A 71 32.40 -10.19 24.65
C ILE A 71 32.62 -9.36 25.91
N LYS A 72 31.65 -8.52 26.27
CA LYS A 72 31.69 -7.70 27.49
C LYS A 72 31.83 -8.57 28.76
N ALA A 73 31.11 -9.68 28.82
CA ALA A 73 31.19 -10.63 29.94
C ALA A 73 32.55 -11.34 30.03
N SER A 74 33.25 -11.54 28.90
CA SER A 74 34.56 -12.21 28.87
C SER A 74 35.73 -11.37 29.43
N GLY A 75 35.50 -10.07 29.70
CA GLY A 75 36.54 -9.16 30.20
C GLY A 75 37.60 -8.78 29.15
N VAL A 76 37.40 -9.14 27.88
CA VAL A 76 38.26 -8.80 26.75
C VAL A 76 37.58 -7.71 25.92
N ALA A 77 37.97 -6.44 26.09
CA ALA A 77 37.48 -5.33 25.27
C ALA A 77 38.67 -4.42 24.97
N ASP A 78 38.96 -4.05 23.73
CA ASP A 78 38.29 -2.87 23.16
C ASP A 78 37.86 -3.03 21.70
N LYS A 79 38.64 -3.73 20.86
CA LYS A 79 38.45 -3.63 19.39
C LYS A 79 37.24 -4.39 18.87
N LYS A 80 36.97 -5.59 19.39
CA LYS A 80 35.86 -6.45 18.91
C LYS A 80 34.50 -5.94 19.39
N ALA A 81 34.43 -5.45 20.63
CA ALA A 81 33.22 -4.80 21.17
C ALA A 81 32.82 -3.58 20.33
N ALA A 82 33.78 -2.70 20.01
CA ALA A 82 33.55 -1.53 19.16
C ALA A 82 33.06 -1.91 17.74
N GLU A 83 33.49 -3.05 17.20
CA GLU A 83 33.00 -3.53 15.90
C GLU A 83 31.52 -3.94 15.95
N PHE A 84 31.09 -4.66 16.99
CA PHE A 84 29.68 -5.02 17.16
C PHE A 84 28.81 -3.81 17.46
N GLU A 85 29.28 -2.87 18.27
CA GLU A 85 28.59 -1.59 18.51
C GLU A 85 28.37 -0.83 17.19
N LYS A 86 29.37 -0.80 16.30
CA LYS A 86 29.21 -0.20 14.96
C LYS A 86 28.16 -0.93 14.13
N LYS A 87 28.20 -2.26 14.10
CA LYS A 87 27.25 -3.09 13.34
C LYS A 87 25.81 -2.95 13.85
N ILE A 88 25.63 -2.86 15.16
CA ILE A 88 24.31 -2.56 15.78
C ILE A 88 23.83 -1.19 15.30
N GLY A 89 24.67 -0.17 15.39
CA GLY A 89 24.31 1.18 14.91
C GLY A 89 23.96 1.24 13.43
N GLU A 90 24.60 0.43 12.58
CA GLU A 90 24.23 0.28 11.17
C GLU A 90 22.84 -0.36 11.01
N CYS A 91 22.53 -1.41 11.78
CA CYS A 91 21.19 -2.02 11.78
C CYS A 91 20.12 -1.04 12.26
N GLU A 92 20.38 -0.33 13.36
CA GLU A 92 19.48 0.70 13.89
C GLU A 92 19.23 1.83 12.89
N HIS A 93 20.26 2.23 12.13
CA HIS A 93 20.12 3.22 11.07
C HIS A 93 19.15 2.74 9.98
N TYR A 94 19.32 1.51 9.47
CA TYR A 94 18.40 0.96 8.47
C TYR A 94 16.98 0.77 9.00
N ILE A 95 16.83 0.29 10.25
CA ILE A 95 15.53 0.19 10.92
C ILE A 95 14.86 1.58 10.98
N GLY A 96 15.63 2.62 11.31
CA GLY A 96 15.15 4.01 11.37
C GLY A 96 14.71 4.59 10.02
N ILE A 97 15.12 4.00 8.90
CA ILE A 97 14.67 4.38 7.54
C ILE A 97 13.46 3.54 7.12
N LEU A 98 13.55 2.22 7.29
CA LEU A 98 12.54 1.29 6.79
C LEU A 98 11.23 1.35 7.59
N ALA A 99 11.27 1.59 8.90
CA ALA A 99 10.06 1.64 9.71
C ALA A 99 9.13 2.82 9.35
N PRO A 100 9.63 4.06 9.19
CA PRO A 100 8.81 5.17 8.66
C PRO A 100 8.28 4.90 7.24
N GLU A 101 9.11 4.33 6.37
CA GLU A 101 8.70 4.02 4.98
C GLU A 101 7.55 3.00 4.95
N LEU A 102 7.63 1.94 5.78
CA LEU A 102 6.55 0.97 5.94
C LEU A 102 5.24 1.61 6.42
N ASN A 103 5.35 2.59 7.33
CA ASN A 103 4.19 3.34 7.82
C ASN A 103 3.57 4.20 6.71
N GLU A 104 4.39 4.85 5.88
CA GLU A 104 3.90 5.63 4.72
C GLU A 104 3.12 4.76 3.73
N TYR A 105 3.61 3.57 3.39
CA TYR A 105 2.88 2.63 2.53
C TYR A 105 1.57 2.15 3.17
N SER A 106 1.58 1.89 4.48
CA SER A 106 0.38 1.51 5.21
C SER A 106 -0.70 2.60 5.16
N GLU A 107 -0.31 3.87 5.32
CA GLU A 107 -1.22 5.02 5.21
C GLU A 107 -1.75 5.20 3.78
N LYS A 108 -0.88 5.03 2.76
CA LYS A 108 -1.30 5.07 1.34
C LYS A 108 -2.32 3.99 1.01
N ILE A 109 -2.11 2.76 1.47
CA ILE A 109 -3.03 1.64 1.28
C ILE A 109 -4.39 1.98 1.89
N ALA A 110 -4.43 2.42 3.15
CA ALA A 110 -5.68 2.77 3.83
C ALA A 110 -6.45 3.89 3.10
N ALA A 111 -5.74 4.91 2.60
CA ALA A 111 -6.36 5.98 1.82
C ALA A 111 -6.93 5.50 0.46
N LEU A 112 -6.26 4.54 -0.19
CA LEU A 112 -6.74 3.94 -1.43
C LEU A 112 -7.93 3.00 -1.19
N GLU A 113 -7.92 2.24 -0.10
CA GLU A 113 -9.03 1.38 0.31
C GLU A 113 -10.29 2.21 0.58
N GLN A 114 -10.16 3.35 1.28
CA GLN A 114 -11.29 4.27 1.47
C GLN A 114 -11.83 4.80 0.13
N LYS A 115 -10.95 5.23 -0.78
CA LYS A 115 -11.37 5.70 -2.11
C LYS A 115 -12.06 4.62 -2.92
N LEU A 116 -11.62 3.37 -2.80
CA LEU A 116 -12.24 2.24 -3.49
C LEU A 116 -13.67 2.02 -2.97
N GLN A 117 -13.85 2.06 -1.65
CA GLN A 117 -15.17 1.98 -1.02
C GLN A 117 -16.10 3.09 -1.53
N ASP A 118 -15.62 4.34 -1.56
CA ASP A 118 -16.43 5.49 -2.01
C ASP A 118 -16.88 5.38 -3.49
N ILE A 119 -16.17 4.60 -4.33
CA ILE A 119 -16.53 4.36 -5.74
C ILE A 119 -17.58 3.26 -5.87
N GLU A 120 -17.48 2.25 -5.01
CA GLU A 120 -18.34 1.05 -5.00
C GLU A 120 -19.71 1.31 -4.35
N GLU A 121 -19.82 2.33 -3.48
CA GLU A 121 -21.08 2.88 -2.96
C GLU A 121 -21.83 3.78 -3.98
#